data_AF-A0A7R9CLK2-F1
#
_entry.id   AF-A0A7R9CLK2-F1
#
_cell.length_a   1.000
_cell.length_b   1.000
_cell.length_c   1.000
_cell.angle_alpha   90.00
_cell.angle_beta   90.00
_cell.angle_gamma   90.00
#
_symmetry.space_group_name_H-M   'P 1'
#
loop_
_entity.id
_entity.type
_entity.pdbx_description
1 polymer ?
#
loop_
_entity_poly.entity_id
_entity_poly.type
_entity_poly.pdbx_seq_one_letter_code
_entity_poly.pdbx_strand_id
1 'polypeptide(L)'
;MSTLDGMINFSGLFVGPLIRTYSYRKVGLFGAFLSALGLLLTAPASSMAHILATYSIIGGLGVGFATTAGFVALNHYFSKYRGQAVGLSMAGTALGFMVMPQAVQLLLSEYDFQGSVLVLGGVALHSVVGSLLLQPIKWHMRPAKEEEEEEEDEKEEDLPEKPQHKPHVVRQL
;
A
#
# COMPACT_ATOMS: atom_id res chain seq x y z
N MET A 1 9.89 14.60 -4.01
CA MET A 1 9.08 13.47 -4.50
C MET A 1 9.93 12.22 -4.64
N SER A 2 11.00 12.21 -5.44
CA SER A 2 11.79 11.00 -5.74
C SER A 2 12.28 10.16 -4.55
N THR A 3 12.74 10.77 -3.44
CA THR A 3 13.24 10.01 -2.28
C THR A 3 12.11 9.31 -1.51
N LEU A 4 10.97 9.98 -1.33
CA LEU A 4 9.81 9.42 -0.64
C LEU A 4 9.18 8.30 -1.47
N ASP A 5 9.02 8.53 -2.77
CA ASP A 5 8.45 7.53 -3.69
C ASP A 5 9.36 6.29 -3.77
N GLY A 6 10.68 6.49 -3.75
CA GLY A 6 11.65 5.39 -3.69
C GLY A 6 11.46 4.51 -2.45
N MET A 7 11.24 5.10 -1.27
CA MET A 7 11.04 4.34 -0.02
C MET A 7 9.69 3.61 0.01
N ILE A 8 8.64 4.21 -0.55
CA ILE A 8 7.33 3.57 -0.68
C ILE A 8 7.44 2.32 -1.56
N ASN A 9 8.05 2.44 -2.74
CA ASN A 9 8.22 1.31 -3.64
C ASN A 9 9.11 0.22 -3.04
N PHE A 10 10.19 0.62 -2.34
CA PHE A 10 11.06 -0.32 -1.64
C PHE A 10 10.33 -1.14 -0.58
N SER A 11 9.39 -0.52 0.17
CA SER A 11 8.58 -1.25 1.14
C SER A 11 7.67 -2.31 0.49
N GLY A 12 7.21 -2.07 -0.75
CA GLY A 12 6.37 -2.99 -1.53
C GLY A 12 6.99 -4.38 -1.68
N LEU A 13 8.31 -4.44 -1.88
CA LEU A 13 9.07 -5.70 -2.02
C LEU A 13 8.97 -6.58 -0.77
N PHE A 14 8.91 -5.97 0.42
CA PHE A 14 8.83 -6.70 1.69
C PHE A 14 7.40 -7.07 2.06
N VAL A 15 6.40 -6.34 1.55
CA VAL A 15 4.99 -6.52 1.94
C VAL A 15 4.44 -7.88 1.51
N GLY A 16 4.80 -8.39 0.33
CA GLY A 16 4.29 -9.68 -0.17
C GLY A 16 4.55 -10.86 0.78
N PRO A 17 5.82 -11.15 1.13
CA PRO A 17 6.15 -12.18 2.12
C PRO A 17 5.55 -11.91 3.51
N LEU A 18 5.47 -10.63 3.90
CA LEU A 18 4.91 -10.22 5.19
C LEU A 18 3.40 -10.46 5.26
N ILE A 19 2.65 -10.27 4.18
CA ILE A 19 1.20 -10.52 4.14
C ILE A 19 0.91 -12.03 4.14
N ARG A 20 1.77 -12.83 3.49
CA ARG A 20 1.67 -14.31 3.48
C ARG A 20 1.87 -14.90 4.87
N THR A 21 2.79 -14.33 5.65
CA THR A 21 3.12 -14.78 7.01
C THR A 21 2.27 -14.09 8.10
N TYR A 22 1.94 -12.82 7.92
CA TYR A 22 1.14 -12.00 8.81
C TYR A 22 -0.10 -11.47 8.08
N SER A 23 -1.29 -11.68 8.63
CA SER A 23 -2.53 -11.12 8.06
C SER A 23 -2.39 -9.64 7.72
N TYR A 24 -2.89 -9.24 6.54
CA TYR A 24 -2.88 -7.86 6.01
C TYR A 24 -3.31 -6.79 7.03
N ARG A 25 -4.13 -7.15 8.03
CA ARG A 25 -4.50 -6.28 9.16
C ARG A 25 -3.30 -5.83 10.00
N LYS A 26 -2.43 -6.76 10.39
CA LYS A 26 -1.26 -6.43 11.25
C LYS A 26 -0.28 -5.56 10.49
N VAL A 27 -0.10 -5.85 9.20
CA VAL A 27 0.77 -5.07 8.30
C VAL A 27 0.21 -3.66 8.09
N GLY A 28 -1.08 -3.52 7.81
CA GLY A 28 -1.72 -2.21 7.67
C GLY A 28 -1.70 -1.38 8.95
N LEU A 29 -1.97 -2.00 10.11
CA LEU A 29 -1.86 -1.32 11.40
C LEU A 29 -0.43 -0.86 11.70
N PHE A 30 0.56 -1.71 11.43
CA PHE A 30 1.97 -1.38 11.59
C PHE A 30 2.38 -0.22 10.66
N GLY A 31 1.95 -0.27 9.39
CA GLY A 31 2.18 0.80 8.42
C GLY A 31 1.58 2.13 8.87
N ALA A 32 0.30 2.16 9.24
CA ALA A 32 -0.38 3.36 9.71
C ALA A 32 0.28 3.95 10.97
N PHE A 33 0.65 3.08 11.92
CA PHE A 33 1.37 3.51 13.12
C PHE A 33 2.74 4.10 12.78
N LEU A 34 3.49 3.46 11.88
CA LEU A 34 4.81 3.92 11.45
C LEU A 34 4.72 5.26 10.71
N SER A 35 3.70 5.47 9.87
CA SER A 35 3.43 6.75 9.21
C SER A 35 3.12 7.86 10.22
N ALA A 36 2.25 7.60 11.20
CA ALA A 36 1.94 8.58 12.24
C ALA A 36 3.16 8.89 13.10
N LEU A 37 3.94 7.87 13.46
CA LEU A 37 5.18 8.04 14.22
C LEU A 37 6.21 8.85 13.42
N GLY A 38 6.36 8.60 12.12
CA GLY A 38 7.25 9.35 11.24
C GLY A 38 6.92 10.85 11.25
N LEU A 39 5.65 11.20 11.14
CA LEU A 39 5.17 12.59 11.22
C LEU A 39 5.39 13.21 12.61
N LEU A 40 5.08 12.49 13.68
CA LEU A 40 5.30 12.99 15.04
C LEU A 40 6.79 13.22 15.36
N LEU A 41 7.68 12.37 14.85
CA LEU A 41 9.13 12.53 14.97
C LEU A 41 9.68 13.67 14.12
N THR A 42 8.97 14.08 13.06
CA THR A 42 9.31 15.26 12.26
C THR A 42 9.01 16.57 12.99
N ALA A 43 8.10 16.61 13.97
CA ALA A 43 7.73 17.84 14.68
C ALA A 43 8.91 18.56 15.37
N PRO A 44 9.83 17.90 16.09
CA PRO A 44 11.00 18.56 16.68
C PRO A 44 12.17 18.74 15.70
N ALA A 45 11.98 18.52 14.39
CA ALA A 45 13.09 18.57 13.45
C ALA A 45 13.61 20.00 13.23
N SER A 46 14.89 20.21 13.51
CA SER A 46 15.61 21.48 13.31
C SER A 46 16.53 21.47 12.08
N SER A 47 16.61 20.34 11.36
CA SER A 47 17.47 20.17 10.19
C SER A 47 16.74 19.43 9.08
N MET A 48 16.99 19.83 7.83
CA MET A 48 16.47 19.17 6.64
C MET A 48 16.83 17.67 6.61
N ALA A 49 18.03 17.31 7.06
CA ALA A 49 18.44 15.91 7.13
C ALA A 49 17.57 15.10 8.10
N HIS A 50 17.14 15.70 9.21
CA HIS A 50 16.28 15.04 10.19
C HIS A 50 14.86 14.86 9.64
N ILE A 51 14.33 15.85 8.92
CA ILE A 51 13.05 15.74 8.21
C ILE A 51 13.13 14.64 7.16
N LEU A 52 14.17 14.62 6.33
CA LEU A 52 14.35 13.59 5.30
C LEU A 52 14.43 12.19 5.91
N ALA A 53 15.20 12.01 6.99
CA ALA A 53 15.33 10.73 7.67
C ALA A 53 14.00 10.27 8.30
N THR A 54 13.29 11.13 9.02
CA THR A 54 12.04 10.74 9.71
C THR A 54 10.87 10.61 8.73
N TYR A 55 10.62 11.64 7.92
CA TYR A 55 9.47 11.67 7.02
C TYR A 55 9.64 10.71 5.83
N SER A 56 10.83 10.67 5.20
CA SER A 56 11.01 9.86 3.99
C SER A 56 11.28 8.39 4.32
N ILE A 57 12.12 8.09 5.31
CA ILE A 57 12.43 6.70 5.66
C ILE A 57 11.29 6.11 6.49
N ILE A 58 11.01 6.66 7.68
CA ILE A 58 10.01 6.08 8.57
C ILE A 58 8.60 6.29 8.00
N GLY A 59 8.28 7.53 7.61
CA GLY A 59 6.99 7.86 7.01
C GLY A 59 6.76 7.14 5.67
N GLY A 60 7.74 7.15 4.76
CA GLY A 60 7.63 6.50 3.45
C GLY A 60 7.48 4.98 3.54
N LEU A 61 8.25 4.31 4.41
CA LEU A 61 8.05 2.88 4.69
C LEU A 61 6.66 2.61 5.26
N GLY A 62 6.20 3.41 6.22
CA GLY A 62 4.87 3.28 6.82
C GLY A 62 3.75 3.42 5.80
N VAL A 63 3.86 4.44 4.93
CA VAL A 63 2.87 4.71 3.88
C VAL A 63 2.81 3.54 2.91
N GLY A 64 3.96 3.02 2.46
CA GLY A 64 3.97 1.89 1.53
C GLY A 64 3.45 0.58 2.14
N PHE A 65 3.72 0.30 3.43
CA PHE A 65 3.05 -0.81 4.12
C PHE A 65 1.53 -0.62 4.20
N ALA A 66 1.07 0.58 4.51
CA ALA A 66 -0.35 0.89 4.65
C ALA A 66 -1.09 0.84 3.30
N THR A 67 -0.52 1.40 2.22
CA THR A 67 -1.13 1.41 0.90
C THR A 67 -1.23 0.00 0.33
N THR A 68 -0.15 -0.79 0.36
CA THR A 68 -0.17 -2.16 -0.16
C THR A 68 -1.13 -3.04 0.62
N ALA A 69 -1.14 -2.98 1.96
CA ALA A 69 -2.11 -3.72 2.77
C ALA A 69 -3.56 -3.27 2.50
N GLY A 70 -3.79 -1.98 2.25
CA GLY A 70 -5.08 -1.43 1.86
C GLY A 70 -5.57 -1.94 0.51
N PHE A 71 -4.70 -1.98 -0.51
CA PHE A 71 -5.03 -2.54 -1.82
C PHE A 71 -5.34 -4.03 -1.74
N VAL A 72 -4.53 -4.81 -1.01
CA VAL A 72 -4.79 -6.24 -0.79
C VAL A 72 -6.14 -6.45 -0.10
N ALA A 73 -6.45 -5.67 0.94
CA ALA A 73 -7.74 -5.74 1.62
C ALA A 73 -8.90 -5.39 0.68
N LEU A 74 -8.75 -4.36 -0.16
CA LEU A 74 -9.76 -3.90 -1.10
C LEU A 74 -10.06 -4.95 -2.19
N ASN A 75 -9.00 -5.53 -2.77
CA ASN A 75 -9.10 -6.59 -3.78
C ASN A 75 -9.72 -7.87 -3.20
N HIS A 76 -9.40 -8.18 -1.94
CA HIS A 76 -9.99 -9.31 -1.23
C HIS A 76 -11.47 -9.07 -0.90
N TYR A 77 -11.86 -7.86 -0.52
CA TYR A 77 -13.23 -7.55 -0.11
C TYR A 77 -14.21 -7.46 -1.29
N PHE A 78 -13.78 -6.91 -2.43
CA PHE A 78 -14.64 -6.63 -3.59
C PHE A 78 -14.37 -7.54 -4.79
N SER A 79 -14.47 -8.86 -4.65
CA SER A 79 -14.13 -9.81 -5.74
C SER A 79 -14.86 -9.58 -7.09
N LYS A 80 -16.14 -9.15 -7.06
CA LYS A 80 -16.97 -8.95 -8.26
C LYS A 80 -16.85 -7.54 -8.87
N TYR A 81 -16.51 -6.53 -8.07
CA TYR A 81 -16.48 -5.11 -8.49
C TYR A 81 -15.16 -4.43 -8.11
N ARG A 82 -14.04 -5.15 -8.20
CA ARG A 82 -12.69 -4.68 -7.82
C ARG A 82 -12.35 -3.33 -8.45
N GLY A 83 -12.55 -3.21 -9.77
CA GLY A 83 -12.21 -1.98 -10.52
C GLY A 83 -12.99 -0.75 -10.06
N GLN A 84 -14.28 -0.89 -9.72
CA GLN A 84 -15.07 0.23 -9.21
C GLN A 84 -14.63 0.63 -7.79
N ALA A 85 -14.34 -0.34 -6.93
CA ALA A 85 -13.87 -0.09 -5.57
C ALA A 85 -12.50 0.59 -5.56
N VAL A 86 -11.56 0.10 -6.38
CA VAL A 86 -10.24 0.72 -6.58
C VAL A 86 -10.39 2.12 -7.18
N GLY A 87 -11.24 2.29 -8.20
CA GLY A 87 -11.51 3.59 -8.81
C GLY A 87 -12.05 4.62 -7.81
N LEU A 88 -12.99 4.22 -6.95
CA LEU A 88 -13.53 5.08 -5.90
C LEU A 88 -12.47 5.43 -4.84
N SER A 89 -11.64 4.45 -4.45
CA SER A 89 -10.51 4.67 -3.54
C SER A 89 -9.54 5.71 -4.10
N MET A 90 -9.16 5.55 -5.38
CA MET A 90 -8.27 6.50 -6.08
C MET A 90 -8.90 7.89 -6.24
N ALA A 91 -10.21 7.97 -6.52
CA ALA A 91 -10.92 9.24 -6.54
C ALA A 91 -10.88 9.94 -5.17
N GLY A 92 -11.05 9.18 -4.07
CA GLY A 92 -10.89 9.69 -2.71
C GLY A 92 -9.48 10.21 -2.44
N THR A 93 -8.45 9.47 -2.85
CA THR A 93 -7.05 9.90 -2.74
C THR A 93 -6.80 11.19 -3.52
N ALA A 94 -7.33 11.32 -4.74
CA ALA A 94 -7.19 12.52 -5.56
C ALA A 94 -7.85 13.75 -4.91
N LEU A 95 -9.06 13.58 -4.35
CA LEU A 95 -9.72 14.64 -3.57
C LEU A 95 -8.89 15.03 -2.34
N GLY A 96 -8.32 14.04 -1.64
CA GLY A 96 -7.39 14.27 -0.54
C GLY A 96 -6.20 15.12 -0.97
N PHE A 97 -5.54 14.79 -2.07
CA PHE A 97 -4.42 15.57 -2.61
C PHE A 97 -4.81 16.97 -3.09
N MET A 98 -6.06 17.20 -3.49
CA MET A 98 -6.54 18.53 -3.85
C MET A 98 -6.78 19.42 -2.60
N VAL A 99 -7.36 18.84 -1.54
CA VAL A 99 -7.74 19.57 -0.33
C VAL A 99 -6.57 19.74 0.65
N MET A 100 -5.71 18.72 0.79
CA MET A 100 -4.62 18.71 1.78
C MET A 100 -3.65 19.90 1.65
N PRO A 101 -3.17 20.31 0.46
CA PRO A 101 -2.27 21.46 0.33
C PRO A 101 -2.88 22.77 0.82
N GLN A 102 -4.19 22.95 0.65
CA GLN A 102 -4.92 24.13 1.14
C GLN A 102 -4.97 24.11 2.68
N ALA A 103 -5.29 22.95 3.26
CA ALA A 103 -5.27 22.77 4.71
C ALA A 103 -3.87 23.01 5.28
N VAL A 104 -2.83 22.44 4.67
CA VAL A 104 -1.43 22.61 5.10
C VAL A 104 -0.99 24.08 5.05
N GLN A 105 -1.37 24.84 4.01
CA GLN A 105 -1.07 26.27 3.96
C GLN A 105 -1.69 27.05 5.11
N LEU A 106 -2.96 26.78 5.44
CA LEU A 106 -3.64 27.42 6.57
C LEU A 106 -3.00 27.04 7.92
N LEU A 107 -2.59 25.78 8.07
CA LEU A 107 -1.88 25.33 9.26
C LEU A 107 -0.53 26.03 9.40
N LEU A 108 0.22 26.16 8.29
CA LEU A 108 1.52 26.81 8.28
C LEU A 108 1.44 28.31 8.58
N SER A 109 0.36 28.98 8.18
CA SER A 109 0.17 30.41 8.48
C SER A 109 -0.14 30.69 9.95
N GLU A 110 -0.76 29.75 10.66
CA GLU A 110 -1.22 29.93 12.05
C GLU A 110 -0.30 29.26 13.10
N TYR A 111 0.30 28.11 12.79
CA TYR A 111 0.97 27.23 13.76
C TYR A 111 2.47 26.99 13.49
N ASP A 112 3.05 27.70 12.52
CA ASP A 112 4.41 27.45 12.01
C ASP A 112 4.61 25.98 11.56
N PHE A 113 5.83 25.64 11.13
CA PHE A 113 6.15 24.29 10.64
C PHE A 113 5.92 23.20 11.69
N GLN A 114 6.41 23.39 12.91
CA GLN A 114 6.39 22.36 13.95
C GLN A 114 4.95 22.04 14.40
N GLY A 115 4.12 23.06 14.60
CA GLY A 115 2.71 22.88 14.95
C GLY A 115 1.91 22.26 13.81
N SER A 116 2.18 22.66 12.56
CA SER A 116 1.53 22.06 11.38
C SER A 116 1.80 20.57 11.26
N VAL A 117 3.07 20.16 11.39
CA VAL A 117 3.47 18.75 11.32
C VAL A 117 2.88 17.93 12.47
N LEU A 118 2.78 18.51 13.66
CA LEU A 118 2.15 17.84 14.81
C LEU A 118 0.64 17.58 14.56
N VAL A 119 -0.07 18.56 14.01
CA VAL A 119 -1.49 18.39 13.64
C VAL A 119 -1.64 17.35 12.54
N LEU A 120 -0.77 17.36 11.52
CA LEU A 120 -0.75 16.32 10.48
C LEU A 120 -0.46 14.93 11.05
N GLY A 121 0.42 14.82 12.05
CA GLY A 121 0.63 13.58 12.81
C GLY A 121 -0.63 13.12 13.54
N GLY A 122 -1.39 14.06 14.12
CA GLY A 122 -2.72 13.78 14.71
C GLY A 122 -3.75 13.30 13.69
N VAL A 123 -3.79 13.90 12.49
CA VAL A 123 -4.63 13.41 11.38
C VAL A 123 -4.19 12.01 10.96
N ALA A 124 -2.88 11.74 10.89
CA ALA A 124 -2.36 10.41 10.58
C ALA A 124 -2.73 9.36 11.64
N LEU A 125 -2.89 9.72 12.92
CA LEU A 125 -3.41 8.79 13.93
C LEU A 125 -4.85 8.34 13.65
N HIS A 126 -5.66 9.13 12.95
CA HIS A 126 -6.99 8.68 12.53
C HIS A 126 -6.90 7.53 11.51
N SER A 127 -5.85 7.49 10.70
CA SER A 127 -5.60 6.35 9.80
C SER A 127 -5.32 5.06 10.58
N VAL A 128 -4.68 5.14 11.75
CA VAL A 128 -4.48 3.98 12.65
C VAL A 128 -5.82 3.45 13.13
N VAL A 129 -6.72 4.34 13.54
CA VAL A 129 -8.10 3.96 13.93
C VAL A 129 -8.83 3.35 12.74
N GLY A 130 -8.70 3.92 11.53
CA GLY A 130 -9.25 3.34 10.30
C GLY A 130 -8.70 1.94 10.01
N SER A 131 -7.40 1.72 10.17
CA SER A 131 -6.75 0.41 10.03
C SER A 131 -7.15 -0.59 11.12
N LEU A 132 -7.50 -0.12 12.33
CA LEU A 132 -8.11 -0.96 13.37
C LEU A 132 -9.56 -1.33 13.01
N LEU A 133 -10.28 -0.40 12.38
CA LEU A 133 -11.66 -0.57 11.90
C LEU A 133 -11.77 -1.48 10.68
N LEU A 134 -10.65 -1.76 9.99
CA LEU A 134 -10.52 -2.91 9.07
C LEU A 134 -10.65 -4.21 9.87
N GLN A 135 -11.86 -4.46 10.35
CA GLN A 135 -12.22 -5.59 11.16
C GLN A 135 -12.28 -6.81 10.24
N PRO A 136 -11.61 -7.91 10.58
CA PRO A 136 -11.62 -9.09 9.75
C PRO A 136 -13.01 -9.73 9.81
N ILE A 137 -13.75 -9.74 8.71
CA ILE A 137 -14.88 -10.65 8.48
C ILE A 137 -14.33 -12.08 8.32
N LYS A 138 -13.65 -12.57 9.37
CA LYS A 138 -13.21 -13.97 9.48
C LYS A 138 -14.38 -14.95 9.47
N TRP A 139 -15.61 -14.49 9.52
CA TRP A 139 -16.78 -15.36 9.55
C TRP A 139 -17.37 -15.69 8.17
N HIS A 140 -17.02 -14.99 7.08
CA HIS A 140 -17.73 -15.18 5.79
C HIS A 140 -16.89 -15.35 4.52
N MET A 141 -15.55 -15.36 4.54
CA MET A 141 -14.77 -15.44 3.28
C MET A 141 -13.81 -16.64 3.24
N ARG A 142 -14.08 -17.53 2.28
CA ARG A 142 -13.21 -18.63 1.82
C ARG A 142 -11.83 -18.06 1.41
N PRO A 143 -10.72 -18.78 1.67
CA PRO A 143 -9.40 -18.37 1.20
C PRO A 143 -9.42 -18.31 -0.34
N ALA A 144 -9.36 -17.11 -0.90
CA ALA A 144 -9.10 -16.93 -2.32
C ALA A 144 -7.61 -17.18 -2.53
N LYS A 145 -7.31 -18.17 -3.37
CA LYS A 145 -5.99 -18.52 -3.90
C LYS A 145 -5.13 -17.27 -4.10
N GLU A 146 -3.91 -17.35 -3.58
CA GLU A 146 -2.83 -16.41 -3.85
C GLU A 146 -2.68 -16.25 -5.38
N GLU A 147 -2.52 -15.01 -5.82
CA GLU A 147 -2.15 -14.64 -7.18
C GLU A 147 -0.73 -15.17 -7.47
N GLU A 148 -0.61 -16.48 -7.66
CA GLU A 148 0.53 -17.13 -8.32
C GLU A 148 0.39 -17.06 -9.86
N GLU A 149 -0.63 -16.39 -10.40
CA GLU A 149 -0.95 -16.43 -11.84
C GLU A 149 -0.49 -15.19 -12.65
N GLU A 150 0.09 -14.13 -12.07
CA GLU A 150 0.55 -12.95 -12.87
C GLU A 150 2.06 -12.94 -13.20
N GLU A 151 2.88 -13.88 -12.70
CA GLU A 151 4.31 -13.99 -13.09
C GLU A 151 4.62 -15.19 -14.04
N GLU A 152 3.65 -16.08 -14.30
CA GLU A 152 3.86 -17.22 -15.22
C GLU A 152 3.48 -16.87 -16.68
N ASP A 153 2.51 -15.98 -16.91
CA ASP A 153 2.08 -15.60 -18.28
C ASP A 153 3.13 -14.79 -19.05
N GLU A 154 4.00 -14.00 -18.38
CA GLU A 154 5.08 -13.26 -19.06
C GLU A 154 6.31 -14.13 -19.42
N LYS A 155 6.45 -15.34 -18.84
CA LYS A 155 7.60 -16.22 -19.13
C LYS A 155 7.31 -17.29 -20.18
N GLU A 156 6.05 -17.63 -20.42
CA GLU A 156 5.66 -18.61 -21.43
C GLU A 156 5.53 -18.03 -22.86
N GLU A 157 5.34 -16.72 -23.01
CA GLU A 157 5.16 -16.06 -24.31
C GLU A 157 6.45 -15.93 -25.15
N ASP A 158 7.65 -16.14 -24.57
CA ASP A 158 8.94 -15.84 -25.21
C ASP A 158 9.76 -17.08 -25.65
N LEU A 159 9.19 -18.28 -25.63
CA LEU A 159 9.85 -19.50 -26.12
C LEU A 159 9.44 -19.82 -27.57
N PRO A 160 10.37 -19.80 -28.56
CA PRO A 160 10.01 -20.06 -29.95
C PRO A 160 9.53 -21.50 -30.16
N GLU A 161 8.31 -21.62 -30.67
CA GLU A 161 7.62 -22.86 -31.03
C GLU A 161 8.51 -23.75 -31.93
N LYS A 162 8.90 -24.94 -31.45
CA LYS A 162 9.58 -25.95 -32.28
C LYS A 162 8.53 -26.83 -32.97
N PRO A 163 8.66 -27.13 -34.28
CA PRO A 163 7.63 -27.80 -35.06
C PRO A 163 7.37 -29.24 -34.61
N GLN A 164 6.09 -29.58 -34.37
CA GLN A 164 5.60 -30.89 -33.96
C GLN A 164 5.76 -31.93 -35.08
N HIS A 165 6.59 -32.96 -34.84
CA HIS A 165 6.56 -34.22 -35.59
C HIS A 165 5.80 -35.27 -34.76
N LYS A 166 4.57 -35.62 -35.16
CA LYS A 166 3.76 -36.67 -34.52
C LYS A 166 4.07 -38.05 -35.11
N PRO A 167 4.37 -39.07 -34.29
CA PRO A 167 4.02 -40.45 -34.60
C PRO A 167 2.81 -40.87 -33.75
N HIS A 168 1.70 -41.26 -34.40
CA HIS A 168 0.60 -41.97 -33.71
C HIS A 168 0.54 -43.41 -34.22
N VAL A 169 0.84 -44.32 -33.30
CA VAL A 169 0.84 -45.76 -33.46
C VAL A 169 -0.41 -46.30 -32.74
N VAL A 170 -1.30 -46.93 -33.53
CA VAL A 170 -1.96 -48.25 -33.28
C VAL A 170 -3.29 -48.31 -32.49
N ARG A 171 -4.39 -48.63 -33.23
CA ARG A 171 -5.16 -49.92 -33.28
C ARG A 171 -6.69 -49.88 -33.04
N GLN A 172 -7.37 -50.61 -33.94
CA GLN A 172 -8.71 -51.28 -33.90
C GLN A 172 -9.93 -50.34 -33.88
N LEU A 173 -10.90 -50.45 -34.79
CA LEU A 173 -11.57 -51.64 -35.33
C LEU A 173 -11.56 -51.72 -36.87
#